data_AF-A0A8J4SKD6-F1
#
_entry.id   AF-A0A8J4SKD6-F1
#
_cell.length_a   1.000
_cell.length_b   1.000
_cell.length_c   1.000
_cell.angle_alpha   90.00
_cell.angle_beta   90.00
_cell.angle_gamma   90.00
#
_symmetry.space_group_name_H-M   'P 1'
#
loop_
_entity.id
_entity.type
_entity.pdbx_description
1 polymer ?
#
loop_
_entity_poly.entity_id
_entity_poly.type
_entity_poly.pdbx_seq_one_letter_code
_entity_poly.pdbx_strand_id
1 'polypeptide(L)'
;MKQVAVALTFTLLFLAYSVEAYTMLIPIDYDDDTGEPYVQFDGKRYSLEEDNFLEFVDDTECQVTLALRMPENDELINKKGYIGASR
;
A
#
# COMPACT_ATOMS: atom_id res chain seq x y z
N MET A 1 -11.11 6.81 -43.50
CA MET A 1 -9.77 6.75 -42.85
C MET A 1 -9.59 7.79 -41.74
N LYS A 2 -9.88 9.09 -41.96
CA LYS A 2 -9.73 10.14 -40.92
C LYS A 2 -10.55 9.90 -39.64
N GLN A 3 -11.79 9.42 -39.74
CA GLN A 3 -12.64 9.15 -38.56
C GLN A 3 -12.17 7.97 -37.71
N VAL A 4 -11.59 6.94 -38.32
CA VAL A 4 -11.07 5.76 -37.61
C VAL A 4 -9.85 6.13 -36.76
N ALA A 5 -8.97 7.00 -37.29
CA ALA A 5 -7.82 7.51 -36.56
C ALA A 5 -8.22 8.36 -35.35
N VAL A 6 -9.24 9.22 -35.48
CA VAL A 6 -9.73 10.05 -34.37
C VAL A 6 -10.34 9.19 -33.26
N ALA A 7 -11.15 8.19 -33.63
CA ALA A 7 -11.74 7.27 -32.66
C ALA A 7 -10.66 6.48 -31.91
N LEU A 8 -9.66 5.93 -32.61
CA LEU A 8 -8.57 5.18 -31.98
C LEU A 8 -7.76 6.03 -30.99
N THR A 9 -7.52 7.30 -31.34
CA THR A 9 -6.77 8.23 -30.49
C THR A 9 -7.56 8.57 -29.21
N PHE A 10 -8.88 8.76 -29.35
CA PHE A 10 -9.76 9.01 -28.21
C PHE A 10 -9.83 7.81 -27.26
N THR A 11 -9.91 6.58 -27.78
CA THR A 11 -9.92 5.36 -26.98
C THR A 11 -8.60 5.16 -26.20
N LEU A 12 -7.46 5.42 -26.84
CA LEU A 12 -6.15 5.33 -26.17
C LEU A 12 -5.97 6.40 -25.08
N LEU A 13 -6.49 7.61 -25.30
CA LEU A 13 -6.52 8.65 -24.27
C LEU A 13 -7.36 8.23 -23.07
N PHE A 14 -8.56 7.66 -23.27
CA PHE A 14 -9.40 7.22 -22.16
C PHE A 14 -8.80 6.06 -21.35
N LEU A 15 -8.06 5.15 -21.99
CA LEU A 15 -7.38 4.04 -21.30
C LEU A 15 -6.17 4.49 -20.46
N ALA A 16 -5.54 5.61 -20.78
CA ALA A 16 -4.39 6.12 -20.02
C ALA A 16 -4.80 6.81 -18.70
N TYR A 17 -6.06 7.20 -18.53
CA TYR A 17 -6.53 7.92 -17.34
C TYR A 17 -7.09 7.03 -16.22
N SER A 18 -7.11 5.70 -16.38
CA SER A 18 -7.78 4.81 -15.42
C SER A 18 -6.88 4.23 -14.32
N VAL A 19 -5.65 4.73 -14.15
CA VAL A 19 -4.77 4.28 -13.06
C VAL A 19 -4.97 5.22 -11.86
N GLU A 20 -5.88 4.84 -10.96
CA GLU A 20 -6.06 5.52 -9.67
C GLU A 20 -5.00 5.02 -8.68
N ALA A 21 -3.94 5.80 -8.49
CA ALA A 21 -2.96 5.53 -7.44
C ALA A 21 -3.51 5.98 -6.08
N TYR A 22 -3.61 5.07 -5.13
CA TYR A 22 -4.08 5.36 -3.78
C TYR A 22 -2.97 5.08 -2.76
N THR A 23 -2.65 6.08 -1.95
CA THR A 23 -1.75 5.92 -0.80
C THR A 23 -2.55 5.88 0.50
N MET A 24 -2.24 4.91 1.33
CA MET A 24 -2.86 4.71 2.64
C MET A 24 -1.80 4.61 3.72
N LEU A 25 -2.16 5.07 4.92
CA LEU A 25 -1.35 4.96 6.12
C LEU A 25 -2.00 3.95 7.05
N ILE A 26 -1.23 2.94 7.44
CA ILE A 26 -1.65 1.87 8.34
C ILE A 26 -1.01 2.14 9.70
N PRO A 27 -1.77 2.23 10.79
CA PRO A 27 -1.19 2.45 12.11
C PRO A 27 -0.33 1.26 12.54
N ILE A 28 0.76 1.55 13.24
CA ILE A 28 1.58 0.55 13.92
C ILE A 28 0.95 0.24 15.27
N ASP A 29 0.64 -1.04 15.48
CA ASP A 29 0.21 -1.57 16.77
C ASP A 29 1.36 -2.31 17.45
N TYR A 30 1.19 -2.59 18.75
CA TYR A 30 2.19 -3.24 19.58
C TYR A 30 1.57 -4.41 20.30
N ASP A 31 2.28 -5.53 20.34
CA ASP A 31 1.85 -6.68 21.11
C ASP A 31 1.76 -6.33 22.60
N ASP A 32 0.66 -6.71 23.26
CA ASP A 32 0.50 -6.43 24.68
C ASP A 32 1.44 -7.29 25.55
N ASP A 33 1.81 -8.48 25.07
CA ASP A 33 2.65 -9.43 25.82
C ASP A 33 4.14 -9.25 25.50
N THR A 34 4.51 -9.13 24.22
CA THR A 34 5.92 -9.03 23.79
C THR A 34 6.38 -7.59 23.60
N GLY A 35 5.46 -6.64 23.40
CA GLY A 35 5.78 -5.26 23.02
C GLY A 35 6.27 -5.11 21.58
N GLU A 36 6.27 -6.18 20.78
CA GLU A 36 6.79 -6.16 19.41
C GLU A 36 5.86 -5.37 18.47
N PRO A 37 6.42 -4.52 17.60
CA PRO A 37 5.63 -3.72 16.66
C PRO A 37 5.11 -4.57 15.50
N TYR A 38 3.88 -4.30 15.09
CA TYR A 38 3.25 -4.95 13.96
C TYR A 38 2.28 -4.04 13.22
N VAL A 39 1.90 -4.42 12.01
CA VAL A 39 0.75 -3.85 11.31
C VAL A 39 -0.28 -4.93 11.00
N GLN A 40 -1.55 -4.57 11.07
CA GLN A 40 -2.64 -5.41 10.61
C GLN A 40 -3.14 -4.91 9.26
N PHE A 41 -3.08 -5.78 8.26
CA PHE A 41 -3.53 -5.49 6.91
C PHE A 41 -4.20 -6.74 6.32
N ASP A 42 -5.38 -6.55 5.70
CA ASP A 42 -6.18 -7.63 5.10
C ASP A 42 -6.38 -8.85 6.03
N GLY A 43 -6.70 -8.57 7.31
CA GLY A 43 -6.92 -9.61 8.32
C GLY A 43 -5.66 -10.38 8.76
N LYS A 44 -4.49 -10.03 8.24
CA LYS A 44 -3.20 -10.64 8.61
C LYS A 44 -2.35 -9.66 9.41
N ARG A 45 -1.53 -10.22 10.29
CA ARG A 45 -0.56 -9.47 11.10
C ARG A 45 0.82 -9.65 10.51
N TYR A 46 1.54 -8.54 10.35
CA TYR A 46 2.89 -8.50 9.82
C TYR A 46 3.82 -7.87 10.86
N SER A 47 4.87 -8.59 11.26
CA SER A 47 5.90 -8.08 12.17
C SER A 47 6.73 -6.99 11.49
N LEU A 48 7.19 -6.01 12.27
CA LEU A 48 8.06 -4.92 11.82
C LEU A 48 9.49 -5.06 12.37
N GLU A 49 10.03 -6.28 12.30
CA GLU A 49 11.41 -6.58 12.73
C GLU A 49 12.47 -6.22 11.69
N GLU A 50 12.10 -6.17 10.41
CA GLU A 50 12.98 -5.85 9.31
C GLU A 50 12.23 -5.08 8.21
N ASP A 51 12.99 -4.36 7.40
CA ASP A 51 12.44 -3.63 6.26
C ASP A 51 12.12 -4.61 5.12
N ASN A 52 10.88 -4.56 4.63
CA ASN A 52 10.40 -5.46 3.59
C ASN A 52 9.28 -4.83 2.76
N PHE A 53 9.14 -5.29 1.52
CA PHE A 53 8.01 -4.92 0.66
C PHE A 53 7.15 -6.16 0.42
N LEU A 54 5.88 -6.07 0.77
CA LEU A 54 4.93 -7.13 0.48
C LEU A 54 4.01 -6.68 -0.64
N GLU A 55 3.95 -7.49 -1.69
CA GLU A 55 3.07 -7.27 -2.83
C GLU A 55 1.96 -8.31 -2.85
N PHE A 56 0.74 -7.86 -3.10
CA PHE A 56 -0.42 -8.70 -3.21
C PHE A 56 -1.39 -8.11 -4.24
N VAL A 57 -2.32 -8.94 -4.68
CA VAL A 57 -3.39 -8.55 -5.58
C VAL A 57 -4.67 -8.51 -4.77
N ASP A 58 -5.36 -7.38 -4.77
CA ASP A 58 -6.63 -7.23 -4.07
C ASP A 58 -7.80 -7.86 -4.85
N ASP A 59 -9.03 -7.73 -4.32
CA ASP A 59 -10.26 -8.25 -4.91
C ASP A 59 -10.65 -7.57 -6.24
N THR A 60 -10.02 -6.46 -6.59
CA THR A 60 -10.23 -5.71 -7.83
C THR A 60 -9.15 -5.95 -8.88
N GLU A 61 -8.26 -6.92 -8.65
CA GLU A 61 -7.08 -7.21 -9.48
C GLU A 61 -6.03 -6.08 -9.52
N CYS A 62 -6.03 -5.18 -8.53
CA CYS A 62 -5.00 -4.16 -8.39
C CYS A 62 -3.83 -4.68 -7.56
N GLN A 63 -2.60 -4.30 -7.97
CA GLN A 63 -1.41 -4.58 -7.19
C GLN A 63 -1.33 -3.60 -6.01
N VAL A 64 -1.16 -4.13 -4.82
CA VAL A 64 -0.98 -3.34 -3.62
C VAL A 64 0.37 -3.71 -3.01
N THR A 65 1.10 -2.68 -2.57
CA THR A 65 2.42 -2.80 -1.95
C THR A 65 2.37 -2.25 -0.53
N LEU A 66 2.77 -3.05 0.44
CA LEU A 66 3.05 -2.65 1.82
C LEU A 66 4.54 -2.43 1.98
N ALA A 67 4.95 -1.24 2.42
CA ALA A 67 6.35 -0.91 2.72
C ALA A 67 6.63 -1.10 4.21
N LEU A 68 6.80 -2.36 4.64
CA LEU A 68 7.14 -2.66 6.02
C LEU A 68 8.53 -2.09 6.34
N ARG A 69 8.62 -1.42 7.48
CA ARG A 69 9.88 -0.91 8.02
C ARG A 69 9.88 -1.05 9.52
N MET A 70 11.07 -1.14 10.09
CA MET A 70 11.21 -0.99 11.54
C MET A 70 10.70 0.40 11.97
N PRO A 71 9.97 0.50 13.10
CA PRO A 71 9.58 1.80 13.63
C PRO A 71 10.81 2.61 14.04
N GLU A 72 10.74 3.93 13.88
CA GLU A 72 11.79 4.84 14.34
C GLU A 72 11.81 4.89 15.88
N ASN A 73 12.93 5.35 16.46
CA ASN A 73 13.10 5.36 17.91
C ASN A 73 11.99 6.16 18.63
N ASP A 74 11.57 7.28 18.06
CA ASP A 74 10.48 8.09 18.61
C ASP A 74 9.12 7.39 18.48
N GLU A 75 8.87 6.68 17.39
CA GLU A 75 7.66 5.86 17.22
C GLU A 75 7.62 4.72 18.25
N LEU A 76 8.75 4.05 18.50
CA LEU A 76 8.89 3.03 19.55
C LEU A 76 8.63 3.60 20.94
N ILE A 77 9.22 4.75 21.27
CA ILE A 77 9.07 5.40 22.58
C ILE A 77 7.61 5.82 22.80
N ASN A 78 6.98 6.38 21.78
CA ASN A 78 5.63 6.92 21.88
C ASN A 78 4.54 5.88 21.60
N LYS A 79 4.92 4.67 21.15
CA LYS A 79 4.04 3.62 20.64
C LYS A 79 3.03 4.16 19.61
N LYS A 80 3.52 4.97 18.68
CA LYS A 80 2.70 5.65 17.66
C LYS A 80 3.52 5.81 16.40
N GLY A 81 2.99 5.31 15.29
CA GLY A 81 3.62 5.44 13.98
C GLY A 81 2.72 4.89 12.89
N TYR A 82 3.15 5.03 11.65
CA TYR A 82 2.41 4.55 10.48
C TYR A 82 3.33 3.93 9.44
N ILE A 83 2.80 2.93 8.75
CA ILE A 83 3.38 2.31 7.56
C ILE A 83 2.62 2.77 6.33
N GLY A 84 3.35 3.00 5.24
CA GLY A 84 2.77 3.30 3.94
C GLY A 84 2.31 2.03 3.22
N ALA A 85 1.13 2.09 2.64
CA ALA A 85 0.69 1.16 1.61
C ALA A 85 0.23 1.94 0.37
N SER A 86 0.49 1.37 -0.81
CA SER A 86 0.13 1.95 -2.09
C SER A 86 -0.59 0.93 -2.95
N ARG A 87 -1.62 1.38 -3.65
CA ARG A 87 -2.38 0.64 -4.66
C ARG A 87 -2.34 1.41 -5.98
#